data_AF-A0A9X1DB54-F1
#
_entry.id   AF-A0A9X1DB54-F1
#
_cell.length_a   1.000
_cell.length_b   1.000
_cell.length_c   1.000
_cell.angle_alpha   90.00
_cell.angle_beta   90.00
_cell.angle_gamma   90.00
#
_symmetry.space_group_name_H-M   'P 1'
#
loop_
_entity.id
_entity.type
_entity.pdbx_description
1 polymer ?
#
loop_
_entity_poly.entity_id
_entity_poly.type
_entity_poly.pdbx_seq_one_letter_code
_entity_poly.pdbx_strand_id
1 'polypeptide(L)' 'MAIRTTRSLVTFGAPFHVRALDATLPAGPYEVATEEEAIEGNALTAYVRVATLLTVRTGSLVQTVTVDPADLADGVWRPA' A
#
# COMPACT_ATOMS: atom_id res chain seq x y z
N MET A 1 -11.53 14.26 12.08
CA MET A 1 -10.42 13.43 11.60
C MET A 1 -10.46 13.43 10.09
N ALA A 2 -9.36 13.81 9.43
CA ALA A 2 -9.26 13.82 7.97
C ALA A 2 -8.21 12.80 7.54
N ILE A 3 -8.62 11.83 6.73
CA ILE A 3 -7.73 10.81 6.15
C ILE A 3 -7.47 11.19 4.70
N ARG A 4 -6.20 11.26 4.33
CA ARG A 4 -5.75 11.36 2.95
C ARG A 4 -5.33 9.98 2.46
N THR A 5 -5.91 9.52 1.37
CA THR A 5 -5.49 8.28 0.72
C THR A 5 -4.73 8.61 -0.56
N THR A 6 -3.49 8.15 -0.66
CA THR A 6 -2.65 8.27 -1.86
C THR A 6 -2.51 6.91 -2.52
N ARG A 7 -2.94 6.78 -3.77
CA ARG A 7 -2.82 5.55 -4.56
C ARG A 7 -1.64 5.63 -5.52
N SER A 8 -0.97 4.50 -5.72
CA SER A 8 0.16 4.40 -6.63
C SER A 8 0.29 3.00 -7.19
N LEU A 9 0.94 2.87 -8.34
CA LEU A 9 1.24 1.58 -8.95
C LEU A 9 2.68 1.20 -8.61
N VAL A 10 2.87 0.09 -7.91
CA VAL A 10 4.19 -0.43 -7.52
C VAL A 10 4.48 -1.68 -8.34
N THR A 11 5.61 -1.69 -9.05
CA THR A 11 6.03 -2.87 -9.82
C THR A 11 7.08 -3.65 -9.04
N PHE A 12 6.77 -4.89 -8.68
CA PHE A 12 7.69 -5.80 -8.02
C PHE A 12 8.46 -6.60 -9.06
N GLY A 13 9.79 -6.57 -8.96
CA GLY A 13 10.70 -7.26 -9.89
C GLY A 13 10.83 -8.77 -9.64
N ALA A 14 10.43 -9.23 -8.46
CA ALA A 14 10.46 -10.63 -8.04
C ALA A 14 9.18 -10.96 -7.25
N PRO A 15 8.82 -12.25 -7.11
CA PRO A 15 7.79 -12.66 -6.19
C PRO A 15 8.12 -12.20 -4.77
N PHE A 16 7.10 -11.74 -4.03
CA PHE A 16 7.25 -11.20 -2.69
C PHE A 16 6.21 -11.81 -1.75
N HIS A 17 6.56 -11.94 -0.47
CA HIS A 17 5.69 -12.53 0.54
C HIS A 17 4.87 -11.45 1.26
N VAL A 18 3.57 -11.65 1.34
CA VAL A 18 2.64 -10.75 2.04
C VAL A 18 2.11 -11.45 3.27
N ARG A 19 2.54 -10.99 4.45
CA ARG A 19 2.17 -11.63 5.74
C ARG A 19 0.66 -11.60 5.99
N ALA A 20 -0.01 -10.54 5.56
CA ALA A 20 -1.46 -10.39 5.72
C ALA A 20 -2.29 -11.43 4.96
N LEU A 21 -1.73 -12.04 3.93
CA LEU A 21 -2.36 -13.10 3.13
C LEU A 21 -1.77 -14.48 3.42
N ASP A 22 -0.70 -14.55 4.23
CA ASP A 22 0.17 -15.72 4.38
C ASP A 22 0.51 -16.37 3.03
N ALA A 23 0.82 -15.52 2.03
CA ALA A 23 0.96 -15.93 0.64
C ALA A 23 2.07 -15.17 -0.08
N THR A 24 2.70 -15.84 -1.05
CA THR A 24 3.63 -15.21 -1.98
C THR A 24 2.89 -14.78 -3.24
N LEU A 25 2.99 -13.50 -3.56
CA LEU A 25 2.43 -12.92 -4.76
C LEU A 25 3.48 -12.93 -5.90
N PRO A 26 3.07 -13.13 -7.15
CA PRO A 26 3.99 -13.09 -8.28
C PRO A 26 4.57 -11.69 -8.50
N ALA A 27 5.69 -11.61 -9.21
CA ALA A 27 6.23 -10.35 -9.70
C ALA A 27 5.21 -9.65 -10.64
N GLY A 28 5.18 -8.33 -10.62
CA GLY A 28 4.26 -7.55 -11.46
C GLY A 28 3.81 -6.23 -10.84
N PRO A 29 2.90 -5.52 -11.53
CA PRO A 29 2.33 -4.28 -11.04
C PRO A 29 1.19 -4.55 -10.04
N TYR A 30 1.23 -3.86 -8.91
CA TYR A 30 0.19 -3.89 -7.88
C TYR A 30 -0.23 -2.46 -7.52
N GLU A 31 -1.53 -2.29 -7.25
CA GLU A 31 -2.04 -1.03 -6.73
C GLU A 31 -1.85 -1.00 -5.22
N VAL A 32 -1.12 0.00 -4.75
CA VAL A 32 -0.85 0.24 -3.33
C VAL A 32 -1.46 1.58 -2.96
N ALA A 33 -2.25 1.59 -1.88
CA ALA A 33 -2.77 2.82 -1.30
C ALA A 33 -2.13 3.05 0.07
N THR A 34 -1.71 4.29 0.33
CA THR A 34 -1.26 4.71 1.66
C THR A 34 -2.32 5.61 2.25
N GLU A 35 -2.78 5.28 3.46
CA GLU A 35 -3.67 6.14 4.23
C GLU A 35 -2.85 6.91 5.24
N GLU A 36 -3.03 8.23 5.24
CA GLU A 36 -2.37 9.15 6.13
C GLU A 36 -3.42 9.95 6.89
N GLU A 37 -3.31 9.98 8.21
CA GLU A 37 -4.13 10.86 9.05
C GLU A 37 -3.49 12.24 9.13
N ALA A 38 -4.29 13.26 8.82
CA ALA A 38 -3.91 14.65 9.02
C ALA A 38 -4.10 15.02 10.49
N ILE A 39 -2.99 15.33 11.17
CA ILE A 39 -2.96 15.82 12.53
C ILE A 39 -2.70 17.33 12.47
N GLU A 40 -3.72 18.12 12.80
CA GLU A 40 -3.64 19.57 12.78
C GLU A 40 -2.89 20.08 14.02
N GLY A 41 -1.80 20.80 13.79
CA GLY A 41 -1.09 21.58 14.81
C GLY A 41 -1.25 23.07 14.56
N ASN A 42 -0.91 23.88 15.55
CA ASN A 42 -1.09 25.35 15.51
C ASN A 42 -0.32 26.05 14.38
N ALA A 43 0.74 25.44 13.86
CA ALA A 43 1.60 26.03 12.81
C ALA A 43 1.72 25.18 11.54
N LEU A 44 1.41 23.88 11.61
CA LEU A 44 1.51 22.95 10.48
C LEU A 44 0.58 21.76 10.66
N THR A 45 0.23 21.12 9.55
CA THR A 45 -0.46 19.83 9.52
C THR A 45 0.57 18.73 9.29
N ALA A 46 0.63 17.77 10.21
CA ALA A 46 1.43 16.56 10.05
C ALA A 46 0.57 15.46 9.39
N TYR A 47 1.17 14.69 8.48
CA TYR A 47 0.52 13.53 7.87
C TYR A 47 1.23 12.27 8.37
N VAL A 48 0.53 11.46 9.16
CA VAL A 48 1.08 10.23 9.72
C VAL A 48 0.45 9.05 8.99
N ARG A 49 1.27 8.17 8.42
CA ARG A 49 0.80 6.94 7.80
C ARG A 49 0.13 6.06 8.85
N VAL A 50 -1.14 5.74 8.63
CA VAL A 50 -1.95 4.88 9.51
C VAL A 50 -2.23 3.50 8.89
N ALA A 51 -2.19 3.39 7.56
CA ALA A 51 -2.31 2.10 6.87
C ALA A 51 -1.57 2.07 5.53
N THR A 52 -1.21 0.86 5.09
CA THR A 52 -0.82 0.58 3.71
C THR A 52 -1.68 -0.55 3.20
N LEU A 53 -2.34 -0.32 2.08
CA LEU A 53 -3.33 -1.20 1.48
C LEU A 53 -2.78 -1.73 0.17
N LEU A 54 -2.86 -3.04 -0.02
CA LEU A 54 -2.48 -3.72 -1.25
C LEU A 54 -3.73 -4.29 -1.91
N THR A 55 -3.96 -3.96 -3.18
CA THR A 55 -5.02 -4.55 -3.98
C THR A 55 -4.48 -5.73 -4.78
N VAL A 56 -4.99 -6.92 -4.49
CA VAL A 56 -4.65 -8.18 -5.14
C VAL A 56 -5.82 -8.64 -6.00
N ARG A 57 -5.53 -9.11 -7.22
CA ARG A 57 -6.51 -9.69 -8.13
C ARG A 57 -6.20 -11.16 -8.36
N THR A 58 -7.16 -12.03 -8.05
CA THR A 58 -7.05 -13.48 -8.23
C THR A 58 -8.24 -13.96 -9.05
N GLY A 59 -8.01 -14.22 -10.35
CA GLY A 59 -9.10 -14.53 -11.27
C GLY A 59 -10.09 -13.36 -11.37
N SER A 60 -11.35 -13.59 -10.98
CA SER A 60 -12.40 -12.56 -10.92
C SER A 60 -12.49 -11.84 -9.57
N LEU A 61 -11.74 -12.28 -8.55
CA LEU A 61 -11.78 -11.69 -7.22
C LEU A 61 -10.78 -10.53 -7.12
N VAL A 62 -11.25 -9.39 -6.62
CA VAL A 62 -10.42 -8.26 -6.21
C VAL A 62 -10.51 -8.14 -4.70
N GLN A 63 -9.38 -8.20 -4.02
CA GLN A 63 -9.30 -8.03 -2.57
C GLN A 63 -8.30 -6.93 -2.24
N THR A 64 -8.68 -6.05 -1.31
CA THR A 64 -7.77 -5.08 -0.72
C THR A 64 -7.45 -5.52 0.70
N VAL A 65 -6.16 -5.66 1.02
CA VAL A 65 -5.69 -6.07 2.33
C VAL A 65 -4.76 -5.02 2.92
N THR A 66 -4.80 -4.87 4.24
CA THR A 66 -3.81 -4.04 4.95
C THR A 66 -2.52 -4.83 5.08
N VAL A 67 -1.40 -4.23 4.70
CA VAL A 67 -0.07 -4.86 4.70
C VAL A 67 0.92 -4.00 5.46
N ASP A 68 1.96 -4.65 5.97
CA ASP A 68 3.13 -3.95 6.52
C ASP A 68 3.92 -3.34 5.34
N PRO A 69 4.28 -2.05 5.37
CA PRO A 69 5.14 -1.45 4.35
C PRO A 69 6.45 -2.22 4.11
N ALA A 70 6.97 -2.92 5.13
CA ALA A 70 8.18 -3.74 5.01
C ALA A 70 7.98 -4.94 4.09
N ASP A 71 6.75 -5.46 3.94
CA ASP A 71 6.43 -6.54 3.00
C ASP A 71 6.52 -6.07 1.53
N LEU A 72 6.55 -4.75 1.30
CA LEU A 72 6.56 -4.14 -0.04
C LEU A 72 7.93 -3.53 -0.42
N ALA A 73 8.99 -3.77 0.38
CA ALA A 73 10.27 -3.06 0.25
C ALA A 73 11.01 -3.27 -1.09
N ASP A 74 10.75 -4.40 -1.78
CA ASP A 74 11.41 -4.75 -3.04
C ASP A 74 10.74 -4.14 -4.29
N GLY A 75 9.67 -3.36 -4.10
CA GLY A 75 8.90 -2.76 -5.19
C GLY A 75 9.49 -1.44 -5.71
N VAL A 76 9.37 -1.21 -7.03
CA VAL A 76 9.64 0.09 -7.64
C VAL A 76 8.35 0.91 -7.66
N TRP A 77 8.34 2.01 -6.92
CA TRP A 77 7.19 2.91 -6.82
C TRP A 77 7.06 3.79 -8.07
N ARG A 78 5.85 3.81 -8.66
CA ARG A 78 5.47 4.79 -9.69
C ARG A 78 4.26 5.59 -9.21
N PRO A 79 4.39 6.91 -9.02
CA PRO A 79 3.22 7.75 -8.77
C PRO A 79 2.31 7.73 -10.00
N ALA A 80 0.99 7.75 -9.74
CA ALA A 80 -0.03 7.97 -10.75
C ALA A 80 -0.09 9.45 -11.16
#